data_AF-A0A8T5XF08-F1
#
_entry.id   AF-A0A8T5XF08-F1
#
_cell.length_a   1.000
_cell.length_b   1.000
_cell.length_c   1.000
_cell.angle_alpha   90.00
_cell.angle_beta   90.00
_cell.angle_gamma   90.00
#
_symmetry.space_group_name_H-M   'P 1'
#
loop_
_entity.id
_entity.type
_entity.pdbx_description
1 polymer ?
#
loop_
_entity_poly.entity_id
_entity_poly.type
_entity_poly.pdbx_seq_one_letter_code
_entity_poly.pdbx_strand_id
1 'polypeptide(L)'
;MKKKKIIIIDYNDKLTSELLKERLIQIGTNIEVEVIFIINKRNYDDNSLIYMFYNIREKLKVISKSLNNDDITYSIKYVKDKKELDQIYLKKTSNFDLVIK
;
A
#
# COMPACT_ATOMS: atom_id res chain seq x y z
N MET A 1 -11.58 17.38 -9.37
CA MET A 1 -10.50 17.56 -8.38
C MET A 1 -9.35 16.61 -8.71
N LYS A 2 -8.09 17.02 -8.58
CA LYS A 2 -6.92 16.13 -8.76
C LYS A 2 -6.90 15.09 -7.63
N LYS A 3 -6.69 13.81 -7.96
CA LYS A 3 -6.52 12.76 -6.94
C LYS A 3 -5.23 12.96 -6.17
N LYS A 4 -5.27 12.85 -4.85
CA LYS A 4 -4.04 12.82 -4.03
C LYS A 4 -3.39 11.46 -4.16
N LYS A 5 -2.12 11.41 -4.53
CA LYS A 5 -1.35 10.17 -4.67
C LYS A 5 -0.62 9.87 -3.36
N ILE A 6 -0.97 8.76 -2.74
CA ILE A 6 -0.41 8.30 -1.47
C ILE A 6 0.39 7.04 -1.72
N ILE A 7 1.59 6.96 -1.19
CA ILE A 7 2.36 5.71 -1.13
C ILE A 7 2.41 5.21 0.30
N ILE A 8 2.08 3.94 0.49
CA ILE A 8 2.19 3.24 1.77
C ILE A 8 3.29 2.21 1.65
N ILE A 9 4.21 2.21 2.60
CA ILE A 9 5.32 1.26 2.65
C ILE A 9 5.11 0.39 3.88
N ASP A 10 4.85 -0.90 3.67
CA ASP A 10 4.70 -1.86 4.77
C ASP A 10 5.85 -2.86 4.80
N TYR A 11 6.48 -2.99 5.96
CA TYR A 11 7.57 -3.91 6.21
C TYR A 11 7.03 -5.16 6.92
N ASN A 12 7.00 -6.30 6.20
CA ASN A 12 6.55 -7.60 6.72
C ASN A 12 5.09 -7.64 7.22
N ASP A 13 4.14 -7.01 6.51
CA ASP A 13 2.69 -7.03 6.84
C ASP A 13 2.37 -6.55 8.27
N LYS A 14 3.12 -5.55 8.76
CA LYS A 14 2.87 -4.96 10.08
C LYS A 14 1.72 -3.97 10.07
N LEU A 15 1.32 -3.50 8.88
CA LEU A 15 0.21 -2.59 8.75
C LEU A 15 -1.11 -3.37 8.85
N THR A 16 -1.76 -3.26 10.00
CA THR A 16 -3.08 -3.85 10.19
C THR A 16 -4.11 -3.13 9.33
N SER A 17 -5.19 -3.83 8.96
CA SER A 17 -6.31 -3.26 8.20
C SER A 17 -6.93 -2.06 8.90
N GLU A 18 -6.96 -2.08 10.24
CA GLU A 18 -7.51 -1.02 11.08
C GLU A 18 -6.64 0.24 11.02
N LEU A 19 -5.33 0.11 11.22
CA LEU A 19 -4.40 1.24 11.13
C LEU A 19 -4.41 1.86 9.73
N LEU A 20 -4.43 1.01 8.69
CA LEU A 20 -4.53 1.48 7.30
C LEU A 20 -5.85 2.22 7.05
N LYS A 21 -6.95 1.70 7.58
CA LYS A 21 -8.27 2.34 7.47
C LYS A 21 -8.30 3.70 8.15
N GLU A 22 -7.81 3.79 9.39
CA GLU A 22 -7.75 5.05 10.14
C GLU A 22 -6.94 6.12 9.41
N ARG A 23 -5.77 5.74 8.86
CA ARG A 23 -4.93 6.64 8.06
C ARG A 23 -5.64 7.11 6.80
N LEU A 24 -6.30 6.22 6.07
CA LEU A 24 -7.02 6.58 4.84
C LEU A 24 -8.25 7.46 5.12
N ILE A 25 -8.98 7.21 6.23
CA ILE A 25 -10.08 8.08 6.69
C ILE A 25 -9.57 9.50 6.96
N GLN A 26 -8.43 9.65 7.65
CA GLN A 26 -7.86 10.95 7.97
C GLN A 26 -7.46 11.76 6.72
N ILE A 27 -7.14 11.09 5.61
CA ILE A 27 -6.70 11.77 4.39
C ILE A 27 -7.89 12.26 3.55
N GLY A 28 -9.06 11.61 3.68
CA GLY A 28 -10.30 11.98 3.02
C GLY A 28 -10.59 11.25 1.72
N THR A 29 -11.38 11.86 0.83
CA THR A 29 -11.83 11.27 -0.44
C THR A 29 -10.98 11.70 -1.64
N ASN A 30 -11.21 11.11 -2.82
CA ASN A 30 -10.48 11.40 -4.06
C ASN A 30 -8.96 11.15 -3.97
N ILE A 31 -8.59 9.92 -3.58
CA ILE A 31 -7.20 9.51 -3.36
C ILE A 31 -6.82 8.30 -4.22
N GLU A 32 -5.58 8.26 -4.68
CA GLU A 32 -4.97 7.12 -5.35
C GLU A 32 -3.87 6.58 -4.44
N VAL A 33 -3.92 5.28 -4.12
CA VAL A 33 -3.05 4.65 -3.13
C VAL A 33 -2.16 3.61 -3.80
N GLU A 34 -0.84 3.78 -3.74
CA GLU A 34 0.11 2.72 -4.10
C GLU A 34 0.66 2.10 -2.81
N VAL A 35 0.33 0.83 -2.57
CA VAL A 35 0.85 0.08 -1.42
C VAL A 35 2.05 -0.73 -1.88
N ILE A 36 3.21 -0.47 -1.28
CA ILE A 36 4.47 -1.17 -1.53
C ILE A 36 4.83 -1.99 -0.30
N PHE A 37 4.83 -3.31 -0.48
CA PHE A 37 5.28 -4.25 0.54
C PHE A 37 6.76 -4.56 0.37
N ILE A 38 7.50 -4.52 1.46
CA ILE A 38 8.88 -4.98 1.47
C ILE A 38 8.85 -6.36 2.09
N ILE A 39 8.99 -7.36 1.23
CA ILE A 39 8.95 -8.76 1.64
C ILE A 39 10.34 -9.35 1.46
N ASN A 40 10.93 -9.78 2.56
CA ASN A 40 12.18 -10.52 2.50
C ASN A 40 11.90 -11.93 1.97
N LYS A 41 12.15 -12.16 0.68
CA LYS A 41 11.95 -13.48 0.03
C LYS A 41 12.70 -14.63 0.71
N ARG A 42 13.72 -14.37 1.54
CA ARG A 42 14.38 -15.43 2.33
C ARG A 42 13.44 -16.06 3.37
N ASN A 43 12.37 -15.35 3.75
CA ASN A 43 11.44 -15.76 4.80
C ASN A 43 10.11 -16.28 4.25
N TYR A 44 9.88 -16.24 2.93
CA TYR A 44 8.61 -16.60 2.31
C TYR A 44 8.83 -17.35 1.01
N ASP A 45 8.27 -18.55 0.90
CA ASP A 45 8.14 -19.25 -0.38
C ASP A 45 7.08 -18.58 -1.27
N ASP A 46 7.03 -18.97 -2.55
CA ASP A 46 6.13 -18.34 -3.52
C ASP A 46 4.64 -18.53 -3.19
N ASN A 47 4.22 -19.62 -2.54
CA ASN A 47 2.82 -19.81 -2.11
C ASN A 47 2.48 -18.87 -0.95
N SER A 48 3.40 -18.74 0.01
CA SER A 48 3.27 -17.80 1.12
C SER A 48 3.16 -16.35 0.64
N LEU A 49 3.89 -15.98 -0.42
CA LEU A 49 3.77 -14.68 -1.07
C LEU A 49 2.40 -14.48 -1.72
N ILE A 50 1.91 -15.46 -2.49
CA ILE A 50 0.59 -15.41 -3.12
C ILE A 50 -0.51 -15.20 -2.08
N TYR A 51 -0.45 -15.97 -0.97
CA TYR A 51 -1.40 -15.83 0.13
C TYR A 51 -1.36 -14.44 0.77
N MET A 52 -0.16 -13.89 0.98
CA MET A 52 0.01 -12.55 1.51
C MET A 52 -0.62 -11.49 0.59
N PHE A 53 -0.37 -11.54 -0.73
CA PHE A 53 -1.00 -10.61 -1.69
C PHE A 53 -2.51 -10.70 -1.69
N TYR A 54 -3.05 -11.93 -1.60
CA TYR A 54 -4.49 -12.15 -1.53
C TYR A 54 -5.08 -11.46 -0.29
N ASN A 55 -4.48 -11.71 0.89
CA ASN A 55 -4.93 -11.11 2.14
C ASN A 55 -4.92 -9.59 2.08
N ILE A 56 -3.81 -8.98 1.64
CA ILE A 56 -3.69 -7.53 1.49
C ILE A 56 -4.79 -6.96 0.58
N ARG A 57 -5.03 -7.63 -0.56
CA ARG A 57 -6.05 -7.18 -1.51
C ARG A 57 -7.43 -7.21 -0.90
N GLU A 58 -7.76 -8.25 -0.13
CA GLU A 58 -9.04 -8.32 0.59
C GLU A 58 -9.14 -7.25 1.67
N LYS A 59 -8.07 -6.99 2.43
CA LYS A 59 -8.02 -5.87 3.39
C LYS A 59 -8.35 -4.54 2.70
N LEU A 60 -7.71 -4.23 1.57
CA LEU A 60 -7.93 -3.00 0.81
C LEU A 60 -9.36 -2.89 0.25
N LYS A 61 -9.94 -3.98 -0.24
CA LYS A 61 -11.36 -4.01 -0.66
C LYS A 61 -12.32 -3.69 0.48
N VAL A 62 -12.08 -4.24 1.67
CA VAL A 62 -12.91 -3.96 2.85
C VAL A 62 -12.81 -2.49 3.23
N ILE A 63 -11.59 -1.94 3.22
CA ILE A 63 -11.35 -0.53 3.53
C ILE A 63 -12.04 0.38 2.51
N SER A 64 -11.87 0.12 1.21
CA SER A 64 -12.49 0.93 0.16
C SER A 64 -14.01 0.92 0.25
N LYS A 65 -14.62 -0.24 0.51
CA LYS A 65 -16.07 -0.37 0.77
C LYS A 65 -16.50 0.44 1.99
N SER A 66 -15.75 0.35 3.09
CA SER A 66 -16.08 1.07 4.32
C SER A 66 -15.98 2.59 4.20
N LEU A 67 -15.21 3.07 3.23
CA LEU A 67 -15.00 4.49 2.94
C LEU A 67 -16.07 5.06 1.99
N ASN A 68 -17.08 4.27 1.57
CA ASN A 68 -18.12 4.67 0.60
C ASN A 68 -17.56 5.37 -0.66
N ASN A 69 -16.31 5.04 -1.04
CA ASN A 69 -15.58 5.77 -2.07
C ASN A 69 -15.23 4.86 -3.25
N ASP A 70 -15.90 5.07 -4.38
CA ASP A 70 -15.44 4.63 -5.71
C ASP A 70 -14.16 5.37 -6.15
N ASP A 71 -13.78 6.40 -5.39
CA ASP A 71 -12.65 7.27 -5.69
C ASP A 71 -11.29 6.72 -5.25
N ILE A 72 -11.26 5.64 -4.45
CA ILE A 72 -10.02 5.03 -3.96
C ILE A 72 -9.57 3.94 -4.93
N THR A 73 -8.59 4.27 -5.76
CA THR A 73 -7.88 3.28 -6.57
C THR A 73 -6.63 2.84 -5.84
N TYR A 74 -6.41 1.53 -5.70
CA TYR A 74 -5.18 1.01 -5.12
C TYR A 74 -4.40 0.11 -6.07
N SER A 75 -3.08 0.16 -5.98
CA SER A 75 -2.18 -0.81 -6.60
C SER A 75 -1.27 -1.42 -5.54
N ILE A 76 -0.98 -2.70 -5.69
CA ILE A 76 -0.09 -3.43 -4.78
C ILE A 76 1.17 -3.77 -5.54
N LYS A 77 2.31 -3.40 -4.97
CA LYS A 77 3.63 -3.85 -5.43
C LYS A 77 4.39 -4.45 -4.26
N TYR A 78 5.36 -5.29 -4.59
CA TYR A 78 6.35 -5.71 -3.63
C TYR A 78 7.75 -5.51 -4.17
N VAL A 79 8.69 -5.38 -3.24
CA VAL A 79 10.12 -5.32 -3.52
C VAL A 79 10.85 -6.35 -2.69
N LYS A 80 11.94 -6.88 -3.25
CA LYS A 80 12.70 -7.98 -2.63
C LYS A 80 13.70 -7.48 -1.58
N ASP A 81 14.12 -6.24 -1.69
CA ASP A 81 15.07 -5.64 -0.76
C ASP A 81 14.89 -4.12 -0.62
N LYS A 82 15.58 -3.56 0.39
CA LYS A 82 15.56 -2.14 0.70
C LYS A 82 16.19 -1.29 -0.42
N LYS A 83 17.14 -1.81 -1.20
CA LYS A 83 17.76 -1.04 -2.29
C LYS A 83 16.77 -0.83 -3.43
N GLU A 84 15.98 -1.86 -3.76
CA GLU A 84 14.88 -1.77 -4.72
C GLU A 84 13.81 -0.79 -4.24
N LEU A 85 13.47 -0.79 -2.94
CA LEU A 85 12.62 0.25 -2.36
C LEU A 85 13.21 1.65 -2.55
N ASP A 86 14.48 1.84 -2.18
CA ASP A 86 15.13 3.15 -2.23
C ASP A 86 15.17 3.69 -3.67
N GLN A 87 15.33 2.81 -4.67
CA GLN A 87 15.23 3.18 -6.09
C GLN A 87 13.81 3.60 -6.49
N ILE A 88 12.79 2.87 -6.05
CA ILE A 88 11.39 3.24 -6.28
C ILE A 88 11.13 4.60 -5.61
N TYR A 89 11.55 4.76 -4.36
CA TYR A 89 11.37 5.97 -3.56
C TYR A 89 12.02 7.19 -4.22
N LEU A 90 13.28 7.07 -4.65
CA LEU A 90 14.03 8.15 -5.33
C LEU A 90 13.40 8.53 -6.68
N LYS A 91 12.86 7.58 -7.45
CA LYS A 91 12.20 7.87 -8.73
C LYS A 91 10.78 8.42 -8.58
N LYS A 92 10.15 8.20 -7.43
CA LYS A 92 8.72 8.43 -7.24
C LYS A 92 8.38 9.58 -6.31
N THR A 93 9.26 9.98 -5.40
CA THR A 93 8.98 11.02 -4.39
C THR A 93 8.50 12.36 -4.96
N SER A 94 8.79 12.70 -6.21
CA SER A 94 8.24 13.89 -6.89
C SER A 94 6.78 13.74 -7.36
N ASN A 95 6.21 12.53 -7.30
CA ASN A 95 4.90 12.18 -7.85
C ASN A 95 3.84 11.80 -6.80
N PHE A 96 4.18 11.77 -5.51
CA PHE A 96 3.25 11.46 -4.42
C PHE A 96 3.06 12.68 -3.52
N ASP A 97 1.81 12.93 -3.16
CA ASP A 97 1.43 13.99 -2.24
C ASP A 97 1.68 13.58 -0.77
N LEU A 98 1.75 12.27 -0.49
CA LEU A 98 2.01 11.74 0.86
C LEU A 98 2.71 10.38 0.85
N VAL A 99 3.61 10.17 1.82
CA VAL A 99 4.26 8.89 2.12
C VAL A 99 3.88 8.44 3.53
N ILE A 100 3.41 7.19 3.66
CA ILE A 100 3.13 6.52 4.94
C ILE A 100 4.11 5.34 5.06
N LYS A 101 4.77 5.20 6.22
CA LYS A 101 5.70 4.12 6.54
C LYS A 101 5.29 3.45 7.85
#